data_AF-A0A961VT80-F1
#
_entry.id   AF-A0A961VT80-F1
#
_cell.length_a   1.000
_cell.length_b   1.000
_cell.length_c   1.000
_cell.angle_alpha   90.00
_cell.angle_beta   90.00
_cell.angle_gamma   90.00
#
_symmetry.space_group_name_H-M   'P 1'
#
loop_
_entity.id
_entity.type
_entity.pdbx_description
1 polymer ?
#
loop_
_entity_poly.entity_id
_entity_poly.type
_entity_poly.pdbx_seq_one_letter_code
_entity_poly.pdbx_strand_id
1 'polypeptide(L)'
;MTVPSETPAADQDRQGLSAAGSATFDIALRMGGLFMAIILVALVIFIIKPNSFNIDVGISVLRAMSSVAIMSLGLLLVIVVGEIDLSFGAMYGLGANALAVMWIVWGVPIYLALPLAILVGAVVGLFNGLLVTGLRIPSFIVTLGS
;
A
#
# COMPACT_ATOMS: atom_id res chain seq x y z
N MET A 1 -49.04 -1.51 44.87
CA MET A 1 -47.75 -2.14 45.21
C MET A 1 -47.49 -3.21 44.16
N THR A 2 -46.86 -2.84 43.04
CA THR A 2 -46.57 -3.73 41.91
C THR A 2 -45.07 -3.99 41.90
N VAL A 3 -44.69 -5.25 41.98
CA VAL A 3 -43.30 -5.72 41.98
C VAL A 3 -42.62 -5.28 40.67
N PRO A 4 -41.39 -4.73 40.69
CA PRO A 4 -40.60 -4.52 39.48
C PRO A 4 -40.25 -5.89 38.89
N SER A 5 -40.69 -6.17 37.66
CA SER A 5 -40.28 -7.36 36.92
C SER A 5 -38.81 -7.24 36.55
N GLU A 6 -37.93 -7.87 37.33
CA GLU A 6 -36.54 -8.10 36.94
C GLU A 6 -36.54 -8.85 35.60
N THR A 7 -36.19 -8.14 34.53
CA THR A 7 -35.93 -8.77 33.24
C THR A 7 -34.55 -9.42 33.36
N PRO A 8 -34.40 -10.72 33.06
CA PRO A 8 -33.34 -11.54 33.64
C PRO A 8 -31.98 -11.25 33.01
N ALA A 9 -30.92 -11.19 33.81
CA ALA A 9 -29.52 -11.12 33.36
C ALA A 9 -29.14 -12.14 32.26
N ALA A 10 -29.92 -13.24 32.15
CA ALA A 10 -29.79 -14.25 31.11
C ALA A 10 -29.98 -13.73 29.67
N ASP A 11 -30.74 -12.65 29.44
CA ASP A 11 -30.94 -12.08 28.10
C ASP A 11 -29.78 -11.15 27.67
N GLN A 12 -29.12 -10.50 28.64
CA GLN A 12 -27.93 -9.67 28.38
C GLN A 12 -26.71 -10.54 28.01
N ASP A 13 -26.52 -11.68 28.68
CA ASP A 13 -25.47 -12.64 28.34
C ASP A 13 -25.69 -13.28 26.95
N ARG A 14 -26.95 -13.58 26.59
CA ARG A 14 -27.32 -14.11 25.27
C ARG A 14 -27.08 -13.11 24.14
N GLN A 15 -27.34 -11.82 24.38
CA GLN A 15 -27.07 -10.75 23.41
C GLN A 15 -25.56 -10.54 23.21
N GLY A 16 -24.74 -10.63 24.28
CA GLY A 16 -23.28 -10.56 24.18
C GLY A 16 -22.65 -11.73 23.41
N LEU A 17 -23.13 -12.96 23.65
CA LEU A 17 -22.72 -14.17 22.92
C LEU A 17 -23.10 -14.12 21.42
N SER A 18 -24.28 -13.57 21.09
CA SER A 18 -24.75 -13.42 19.71
C SER A 18 -23.97 -12.35 18.93
N ALA A 19 -23.66 -11.20 19.58
CA ALA A 19 -22.88 -10.12 18.97
C ALA A 19 -21.40 -10.49 18.74
N ALA A 20 -20.80 -11.28 19.65
CA ALA A 20 -19.46 -11.82 19.46
C ALA A 20 -19.42 -12.87 18.34
N GLY A 21 -20.48 -13.68 18.21
CA GLY A 21 -20.64 -14.67 17.14
C GLY A 21 -20.78 -14.03 15.76
N SER A 22 -21.58 -12.97 15.62
CA SER A 22 -21.74 -12.25 14.34
C SER A 22 -20.46 -11.51 13.92
N ALA A 23 -19.76 -10.87 14.86
CA ALA A 23 -18.48 -10.20 14.56
C ALA A 23 -17.39 -11.20 14.12
N THR A 24 -17.32 -12.37 14.75
CA THR A 24 -16.38 -13.44 14.37
C THR A 24 -16.73 -14.01 12.99
N PHE A 25 -18.02 -14.18 12.71
CA PHE A 25 -18.52 -14.66 11.42
C PHE A 25 -18.29 -13.63 10.30
N ASP A 26 -18.45 -12.34 10.56
CA ASP A 26 -18.17 -11.26 9.62
C ASP A 26 -16.68 -11.15 9.28
N ILE A 27 -15.80 -11.33 10.28
CA ILE A 27 -14.35 -11.40 10.06
C ILE A 27 -14.01 -12.65 9.26
N ALA A 28 -14.60 -13.80 9.58
CA ALA A 28 -14.40 -15.05 8.83
C ALA A 28 -14.90 -14.93 7.37
N LEU A 29 -16.03 -14.27 7.14
CA LEU A 29 -16.55 -14.00 5.80
C LEU A 29 -15.70 -12.98 5.04
N ARG A 30 -15.17 -11.94 5.70
CA ARG A 30 -14.26 -10.97 5.08
C ARG A 30 -12.93 -11.62 4.69
N MET A 31 -12.32 -12.39 5.59
CA MET A 31 -11.08 -13.12 5.31
C MET A 31 -11.33 -14.21 4.25
N GLY A 32 -12.39 -15.00 4.40
CA GLY A 32 -12.79 -16.02 3.43
C GLY A 32 -13.10 -15.44 2.06
N GLY A 33 -13.78 -14.28 2.02
CA GLY A 33 -14.06 -13.53 0.80
C GLY A 33 -12.81 -13.02 0.11
N LEU A 34 -11.82 -12.52 0.87
CA LEU A 34 -10.52 -12.13 0.34
C LEU A 34 -9.78 -13.33 -0.27
N PHE A 35 -9.69 -14.45 0.45
CA PHE A 35 -9.04 -15.66 -0.07
C PHE A 35 -9.75 -16.20 -1.32
N MET A 36 -11.08 -16.20 -1.32
CA MET A 36 -11.87 -16.57 -2.51
C MET A 36 -11.60 -15.64 -3.69
N ALA A 37 -11.51 -14.32 -3.47
CA ALA A 37 -11.19 -13.36 -4.51
C ALA A 37 -9.79 -13.59 -5.08
N ILE A 38 -8.78 -13.83 -4.23
CA ILE A 38 -7.41 -14.13 -4.65
C ILE A 38 -7.38 -15.40 -5.51
N ILE A 39 -8.04 -16.48 -5.06
CA ILE A 39 -8.11 -17.75 -5.80
C ILE A 39 -8.81 -17.56 -7.15
N LEU A 40 -9.92 -16.84 -7.18
CA LEU A 40 -10.66 -16.56 -8.41
C LEU A 40 -9.80 -15.80 -9.42
N VAL A 41 -9.13 -14.72 -8.99
CA VAL A 41 -8.23 -13.95 -9.85
C VAL A 41 -7.07 -14.81 -10.34
N ALA A 42 -6.45 -15.60 -9.46
CA ALA A 42 -5.37 -16.50 -9.84
C ALA A 42 -5.81 -17.54 -10.88
N LEU A 43 -7.02 -18.10 -10.73
CA LEU A 43 -7.60 -19.05 -11.67
C LEU A 43 -7.87 -18.41 -13.03
N VAL A 44 -8.45 -17.21 -13.06
CA VAL A 44 -8.69 -16.45 -14.29
C VAL A 44 -7.36 -16.19 -15.02
N ILE A 45 -6.32 -15.74 -14.30
CA ILE A 45 -4.99 -15.51 -14.87
C ILE A 45 -4.38 -16.81 -15.40
N PHE A 46 -4.54 -17.92 -14.67
CA PHE A 46 -4.05 -19.24 -15.10
C PHE A 46 -4.70 -19.70 -16.40
N ILE A 47 -6.03 -19.55 -16.54
CA ILE A 47 -6.76 -19.93 -17.76
C ILE A 47 -6.32 -19.08 -18.96
N ILE A 48 -6.17 -17.76 -18.76
CA ILE A 48 -5.78 -16.84 -19.84
C ILE A 48 -4.29 -17.00 -20.21
N LYS A 49 -3.43 -17.29 -19.24
CA LYS A 49 -1.99 -17.46 -19.41
C LYS A 49 -1.52 -18.73 -18.69
N PRO A 50 -1.50 -19.89 -19.38
CA PRO A 50 -1.14 -21.18 -18.80
C PRO A 50 0.27 -21.22 -18.19
N ASN A 51 1.19 -20.40 -18.69
CA ASN A 51 2.58 -20.28 -18.20
C ASN A 51 2.75 -19.28 -17.03
N SER A 52 1.67 -18.82 -16.39
CA SER A 52 1.75 -17.83 -15.30
C SER A 52 2.37 -18.38 -14.01
N PHE A 53 2.34 -19.70 -13.80
CA PHE A 53 2.91 -20.37 -12.64
C PHE A 53 4.31 -20.91 -12.93
N ASN A 54 5.19 -20.03 -13.41
CA ASN A 54 6.61 -20.33 -13.56
C ASN A 54 7.44 -19.66 -12.45
N ILE A 55 8.59 -20.25 -12.13
CA ILE A 55 9.48 -19.73 -11.09
C ILE A 55 9.94 -18.30 -11.39
N ASP A 56 10.13 -17.95 -12.67
CA ASP A 56 10.51 -16.60 -13.10
C ASP A 56 9.44 -15.56 -12.79
N VAL A 57 8.16 -15.92 -12.94
CA VAL A 57 7.03 -15.07 -12.58
C VAL A 57 6.99 -14.90 -11.06
N GLY A 58 7.19 -15.99 -10.31
CA GLY A 58 7.28 -15.95 -8.85
C GLY A 58 8.40 -15.05 -8.34
N ILE A 59 9.61 -15.16 -8.92
CA ILE A 59 10.76 -14.29 -8.60
C ILE A 59 10.48 -12.84 -8.97
N SER A 60 9.84 -12.59 -10.11
CA SER A 60 9.48 -11.23 -10.54
C SER A 60 8.47 -10.58 -9.58
N VAL A 61 7.46 -11.32 -9.15
CA VAL A 61 6.49 -10.87 -8.14
C VAL A 61 7.18 -10.62 -6.80
N LEU A 62 8.02 -11.55 -6.33
CA LEU A 62 8.79 -11.37 -5.10
C LEU A 62 9.69 -10.14 -5.15
N ARG A 63 10.32 -9.85 -6.28
CA ARG A 63 11.14 -8.64 -6.47
C ARG A 63 10.30 -7.37 -6.38
N ALA A 64 9.13 -7.35 -7.02
CA ALA A 64 8.21 -6.22 -6.94
C ALA A 64 7.72 -6.00 -5.50
N MET A 65 7.32 -7.07 -4.80
CA MET A 65 6.89 -7.00 -3.40
C MET A 65 8.02 -6.61 -2.46
N SER A 66 9.24 -7.08 -2.70
CA SER A 66 10.43 -6.72 -1.90
C SER A 66 10.71 -5.22 -2.01
N SER A 67 10.61 -4.66 -3.21
CA SER A 67 10.77 -3.22 -3.44
C SER A 67 9.72 -2.43 -2.65
N VAL A 68 8.44 -2.80 -2.76
CA VAL A 68 7.34 -2.16 -2.01
C VAL A 68 7.50 -2.33 -0.49
N ALA A 69 8.01 -3.46 -0.02
CA ALA A 69 8.21 -3.71 1.41
C ALA A 69 9.33 -2.83 1.98
N ILE A 70 10.49 -2.77 1.33
CA ILE A 70 11.61 -1.90 1.72
C ILE A 70 11.16 -0.44 1.77
N MET A 71 10.46 -0.03 0.71
CA MET A 71 9.85 1.28 0.56
C MET A 71 8.89 1.53 1.76
N SER A 72 7.93 0.64 2.04
CA SER A 72 6.96 0.79 3.13
C SER A 72 7.58 0.92 4.54
N LEU A 73 8.75 0.33 4.79
CA LEU A 73 9.48 0.52 6.05
C LEU A 73 9.90 1.98 6.28
N GLY A 74 10.24 2.71 5.21
CA GLY A 74 10.53 4.15 5.29
C GLY A 74 9.27 4.96 5.58
N LEU A 75 8.15 4.64 4.92
CA LEU A 75 6.86 5.30 5.14
C LEU A 75 6.34 5.10 6.57
N LEU A 76 6.61 3.93 7.18
CA LEU A 76 6.21 3.66 8.56
C LEU A 76 6.73 4.74 9.53
N LEU A 77 7.98 5.18 9.39
CA LEU A 77 8.56 6.22 10.25
C LEU A 77 7.82 7.55 10.13
N VAL A 78 7.37 7.91 8.92
CA VAL A 78 6.60 9.13 8.66
C VAL A 78 5.23 9.06 9.34
N ILE A 79 4.53 7.93 9.17
CA ILE A 79 3.20 7.72 9.75
C ILE A 79 3.27 7.76 11.29
N VAL A 80 4.34 7.23 11.89
CA VAL A 80 4.54 7.28 13.35
C VAL A 80 4.67 8.71 13.88
N VAL A 81 5.23 9.64 13.09
CA VAL A 81 5.31 11.07 13.43
C VAL A 81 3.96 11.79 13.23
N GLY A 82 2.96 11.11 12.68
CA GLY A 82 1.63 11.65 12.43
C GLY A 82 1.50 12.42 11.11
N GLU A 83 2.50 12.31 10.24
CA GLU A 83 2.45 12.89 8.90
C GLU A 83 1.95 11.87 7.86
N ILE A 84 1.33 12.38 6.80
CA ILE A 84 0.89 11.60 5.64
C ILE A 84 1.68 12.10 4.43
N ASP A 85 2.91 11.61 4.29
CA ASP A 85 3.76 11.92 3.14
C ASP A 85 3.46 10.96 1.99
N LEU A 86 2.87 11.49 0.92
CA LEU A 86 2.59 10.72 -0.29
C LEU A 86 3.76 10.77 -1.29
N SER A 87 4.72 11.70 -1.12
CA SER A 87 5.80 11.92 -2.09
C SER A 87 6.71 10.73 -2.23
N PHE A 88 6.82 9.93 -1.19
CA PHE A 88 7.66 8.75 -1.17
C PHE A 88 7.32 7.76 -2.32
N GLY A 89 6.03 7.55 -2.59
CA GLY A 89 5.57 6.70 -3.69
C GLY A 89 5.76 7.36 -5.04
N ALA A 90 5.47 8.66 -5.13
CA ALA A 90 5.70 9.46 -6.32
C ALA A 90 7.20 9.48 -6.72
N MET A 91 8.09 9.61 -5.74
CA MET A 91 9.54 9.62 -5.93
C MET A 91 10.10 8.28 -6.38
N TYR A 92 9.61 7.19 -5.79
CA TYR A 92 9.95 5.85 -6.25
C TYR A 92 9.56 5.66 -7.72
N GLY A 93 8.33 6.04 -8.07
CA GLY A 93 7.83 5.99 -9.44
C GLY A 93 8.64 6.86 -10.40
N LEU A 94 8.90 8.12 -10.02
CA LEU A 94 9.67 9.08 -10.79
C LEU A 94 11.08 8.57 -11.07
N GLY A 95 11.81 8.12 -10.04
CA GLY A 95 13.18 7.62 -10.18
C GLY A 95 13.25 6.38 -11.06
N ALA A 96 12.35 5.41 -10.83
CA ALA A 96 12.29 4.19 -11.63
C ALA A 96 11.96 4.49 -13.10
N ASN A 97 11.01 5.40 -13.35
CA ASN A 97 10.58 5.73 -14.70
C ASN A 97 11.60 6.61 -15.43
N ALA A 98 12.21 7.58 -14.75
CA ALA A 98 13.30 8.38 -15.29
C ALA A 98 14.49 7.50 -15.71
N LEU A 99 14.88 6.54 -14.86
CA LEU A 99 15.91 5.57 -15.18
C LEU A 99 15.52 4.70 -16.38
N ALA A 100 14.30 4.18 -16.40
CA ALA A 100 13.80 3.35 -17.49
C ALA A 100 13.78 4.10 -18.83
N VAL A 101 13.28 5.34 -18.84
CA VAL A 101 13.25 6.18 -20.06
C VAL A 101 14.66 6.47 -20.54
N MET A 102 15.56 6.94 -19.67
CA MET A 102 16.93 7.27 -20.07
C MET A 102 17.69 6.04 -20.57
N TRP A 103 17.62 4.93 -19.84
CA TRP A 103 18.40 3.75 -20.17
C TRP A 103 17.81 2.95 -21.34
N ILE A 104 16.49 2.69 -21.32
CA ILE A 104 15.83 1.79 -22.27
C ILE A 104 15.36 2.54 -23.51
N VAL A 105 14.75 3.71 -23.34
CA VAL A 105 14.12 4.44 -24.47
C VAL A 105 15.13 5.33 -25.19
N TRP A 106 15.97 6.07 -24.45
CA TRP A 106 16.97 6.98 -25.04
C TRP A 106 18.34 6.30 -25.25
N GLY A 107 18.52 5.08 -24.75
CA GLY A 107 19.77 4.34 -24.90
C GLY A 107 20.97 4.96 -24.16
N VAL A 108 20.72 5.84 -23.18
CA VAL A 108 21.77 6.42 -22.35
C VAL A 108 22.46 5.29 -21.58
N PRO A 109 23.80 5.22 -21.57
CA PRO A 109 24.50 4.18 -20.83
C PRO A 109 24.15 4.20 -19.35
N ILE A 110 24.01 3.02 -18.74
CA ILE A 110 23.51 2.87 -17.35
C ILE A 110 24.31 3.67 -16.32
N TYR A 111 25.62 3.79 -16.51
CA TYR A 111 26.51 4.55 -15.63
C TYR A 111 26.23 6.06 -15.64
N LEU A 112 25.60 6.57 -16.70
CA LEU A 112 25.17 7.96 -16.80
C LEU A 112 23.67 8.11 -16.49
N ALA A 113 22.85 7.17 -16.93
CA ALA A 113 21.40 7.18 -16.68
C ALA A 113 21.07 7.12 -15.17
N LEU A 114 21.82 6.33 -14.40
CA LEU A 114 21.62 6.20 -12.95
C LEU A 114 21.83 7.51 -12.17
N PRO A 115 22.99 8.19 -12.25
CA PRO A 115 23.18 9.47 -11.57
C PRO A 115 22.21 10.55 -12.07
N LEU A 116 21.85 10.55 -13.36
CA LEU A 116 20.85 11.48 -13.89
C LEU A 116 19.45 11.23 -13.30
N ALA A 117 19.04 9.97 -13.14
CA ALA A 117 17.75 9.64 -12.52
C ALA A 117 17.70 10.07 -11.05
N ILE A 118 18.81 9.88 -10.33
CA ILE A 118 18.97 10.38 -8.95
C ILE A 118 18.88 11.91 -8.93
N LEU A 119 19.53 12.60 -9.88
CA LEU A 119 19.48 14.05 -9.97
C LEU A 119 18.05 14.56 -10.19
N VAL A 120 17.28 13.92 -11.08
CA VAL A 120 15.86 14.25 -11.29
C VAL A 120 15.06 14.11 -10.00
N GLY A 121 15.21 12.99 -9.29
CA GLY A 121 14.57 12.79 -7.99
C GLY A 121 14.98 13.83 -6.95
N ALA A 122 16.27 14.18 -6.90
CA ALA A 122 16.78 15.20 -5.99
C ALA A 122 16.22 16.60 -6.29
N VAL A 123 16.06 16.98 -7.56
CA VAL A 123 15.45 18.26 -7.95
C VAL A 123 14.00 18.34 -7.51
N VAL A 124 13.20 17.31 -7.79
CA VAL A 124 11.79 17.27 -7.37
C VAL A 124 11.68 17.21 -5.84
N GLY A 125 12.61 16.52 -5.18
CA GLY A 125 12.61 16.38 -3.72
C GLY A 125 12.95 17.68 -3.03
N LEU A 126 13.91 18.41 -3.58
CA LEU A 126 14.24 19.76 -3.15
C LEU A 126 13.05 20.70 -3.35
N PHE A 127 12.36 20.62 -4.49
CA PHE A 127 11.17 21.42 -4.74
C PHE A 127 10.08 21.15 -3.68
N ASN A 128 9.75 19.88 -3.45
CA ASN A 128 8.75 19.51 -2.44
C ASN A 128 9.18 19.93 -1.03
N GLY A 129 10.46 19.73 -0.68
CA GLY A 129 11.02 20.16 0.61
C GLY A 129 10.98 21.67 0.81
N LEU A 130 11.26 22.46 -0.22
CA LEU A 130 11.17 23.92 -0.17
C LEU A 130 9.74 24.43 -0.01
N LEU A 131 8.76 23.78 -0.64
CA LEU A 131 7.34 24.11 -0.47
C LEU A 131 6.87 23.84 0.97
N VAL A 132 7.27 22.71 1.55
CA VAL A 132 6.89 22.35 2.93
C VAL A 132 7.61 23.23 3.95
N THR A 133 8.93 23.40 3.82
CA THR A 133 9.73 24.14 4.82
C THR A 133 9.66 25.66 4.66
N GLY A 134 9.66 26.16 3.43
CA GLY A 134 9.68 27.59 3.11
C GLY A 134 8.29 28.22 3.13
N LEU A 135 7.32 27.60 2.47
CA LEU A 135 5.94 28.13 2.37
C LEU A 135 5.01 27.60 3.46
N ARG A 136 5.48 26.68 4.33
CA ARG A 136 4.70 26.08 5.42
C ARG A 136 3.41 25.42 4.95
N ILE A 137 3.40 24.93 3.71
CA ILE A 137 2.27 24.21 3.16
C ILE A 137 2.32 22.79 3.74
N PRO A 138 1.20 22.23 4.23
CA PRO A 138 1.15 20.85 4.69
C PRO A 138 1.71 19.86 3.65
N SER A 139 2.57 18.93 4.09
CA SER A 139 3.25 17.97 3.20
C SER A 139 2.27 17.17 2.33
N PHE A 140 1.14 16.75 2.89
CA PHE A 140 0.09 16.06 2.13
C PHE A 140 -0.39 16.85 0.89
N ILE A 141 -0.54 18.18 1.00
CA ILE A 141 -1.04 19.02 -0.10
C ILE A 141 0.04 19.15 -1.19
N VAL A 142 1.28 19.40 -0.79
CA VAL A 142 2.42 19.53 -1.71
C VAL A 142 2.58 18.24 -2.52
N THR A 143 2.56 17.11 -1.82
CA THR A 143 2.88 15.80 -2.39
C THR A 143 1.76 15.17 -3.20
N LEU A 144 0.53 15.69 -3.08
CA LEU A 144 -0.58 15.33 -3.97
C LEU A 144 -0.60 16.17 -5.26
N GLY A 145 0.00 17.36 -5.25
CA GLY A 145 0.01 18.29 -6.39
C GLY A 145 1.28 18.23 -7.27
N SER A 146 2.32 17.53 -6.82
CA SER A 146 3.61 17.35 -7.52
C SER A 146 3.71 16.02 -8.24
#